data_AF-A0A2T0M1T4-F1
#
_entry.id   AF-A0A2T0M1T4-F1
#
_cell.length_a   1.000
_cell.length_b   1.000
_cell.length_c   1.000
_cell.angle_alpha   90.00
_cell.angle_beta   90.00
_cell.angle_gamma   90.00
#
_symmetry.space_group_name_H-M   'P 1'
#
loop_
_entity.id
_entity.type
_entity.pdbx_description
1 polymer ?
#
loop_
_entity_poly.entity_id
_entity_poly.type
_entity_poly.pdbx_seq_one_letter_code
_entity_poly.pdbx_strand_id
1 'polypeptide(L)' 'MTEHSPALDNLLTESRTFPPGEEFAARANASAEWYVEAEADREAFWA' A
#
# COMPACT_ATOMS: atom_id res chain seq x y z
N MET A 1 2.80 17.88 0.68
CA MET A 1 1.68 18.25 -0.21
C MET A 1 2.27 18.34 -1.60
N THR A 2 2.28 17.25 -2.35
CA THR A 2 2.97 17.18 -3.64
C THR A 2 2.27 18.09 -4.63
N GLU A 3 2.97 19.13 -5.07
CA GLU A 3 2.49 20.07 -6.08
C GLU A 3 2.34 19.31 -7.41
N HIS A 4 1.12 19.28 -7.96
CA HIS A 4 0.87 18.74 -9.28
C HIS A 4 1.50 19.66 -10.34
N SER A 5 2.75 19.38 -10.73
CA SER A 5 3.35 20.01 -11.90
C SER A 5 2.50 19.72 -13.15
N PRO A 6 2.24 20.71 -14.02
CA PRO A 6 1.50 20.51 -15.26
C PRO A 6 2.44 19.84 -16.30
N ALA A 7 2.81 18.59 -16.05
CA ALA A 7 3.70 17.84 -16.96
C ALA A 7 2.95 17.28 -18.18
N LEU A 8 1.61 17.25 -18.16
CA LEU A 8 0.80 16.54 -19.13
C LEU A 8 -0.58 17.23 -19.31
N ASP A 9 -0.84 17.76 -20.51
CA ASP A 9 -2.07 18.48 -20.87
C ASP A 9 -3.34 17.61 -20.91
N ASN A 10 -3.18 16.27 -20.93
CA ASN A 10 -4.27 15.30 -20.95
C ASN A 10 -4.13 14.26 -19.81
N LEU A 11 -3.59 14.66 -18.67
CA LEU A 11 -3.49 13.78 -17.51
C LEU A 11 -4.83 13.67 -16.79
N LEU A 12 -5.56 12.58 -17.06
CA LEU A 12 -6.70 12.20 -16.24
C LEU A 12 -6.20 11.68 -14.88
N THR A 13 -6.75 12.20 -13.79
CA THR A 13 -6.55 11.63 -12.46
C THR A 13 -7.74 10.73 -12.15
N GLU A 14 -7.48 9.45 -11.94
CA GLU A 14 -8.50 8.46 -11.57
C GLU A 14 -8.22 7.92 -10.16
N SER A 15 -9.26 7.78 -9.34
CA SER A 15 -9.17 7.34 -7.94
C SER A 15 -9.98 6.08 -7.63
N ARG A 16 -10.43 5.33 -8.65
CA ARG A 16 -11.17 4.08 -8.44
C ARG A 16 -10.25 3.05 -7.79
N THR A 17 -10.82 2.28 -6.87
CA THR A 17 -10.12 1.18 -6.18
C THR A 17 -10.91 -0.11 -6.35
N PHE A 18 -10.18 -1.22 -6.36
CA PHE A 18 -10.73 -2.58 -6.50
C PHE A 18 -10.13 -3.43 -5.39
N PRO A 19 -10.71 -3.40 -4.17
CA PRO A 19 -10.19 -4.19 -3.07
C PRO A 19 -10.35 -5.69 -3.36
N PRO A 20 -9.50 -6.55 -2.76
CA PRO A 20 -9.73 -7.98 -2.82
C PRO A 20 -11.04 -8.37 -2.14
N GLY A 21 -11.62 -9.50 -2.54
CA GLY A 21 -12.76 -10.07 -1.83
C GLY A 21 -12.40 -10.52 -0.41
N GLU A 22 -13.38 -10.53 0.48
CA GLU A 22 -13.17 -10.82 1.92
C GLU A 22 -12.52 -12.18 2.17
N GLU A 23 -12.96 -13.24 1.46
CA GLU A 23 -12.38 -14.59 1.61
C GLU A 23 -10.91 -14.66 1.16
N PHE A 24 -10.51 -13.81 0.22
CA PHE A 24 -9.11 -13.73 -0.21
C PHE A 24 -8.28 -12.98 0.84
N ALA A 25 -8.79 -11.84 1.31
CA ALA A 25 -8.12 -11.04 2.34
C ALA A 25 -7.95 -11.81 3.65
N ALA A 26 -8.95 -12.59 4.07
CA ALA A 26 -8.90 -13.42 5.29
C ALA A 26 -7.84 -14.53 5.24
N ARG A 27 -7.37 -14.91 4.04
CA ARG A 27 -6.33 -15.92 3.82
C ARG A 27 -4.97 -15.33 3.47
N ALA A 28 -4.78 -14.02 3.65
CA ALA A 28 -3.50 -13.38 3.40
C ALA A 28 -2.43 -13.93 4.37
N ASN A 29 -1.23 -14.19 3.85
CA ASN A 29 -0.10 -14.65 4.67
C ASN A 29 0.46 -13.56 5.59
N ALA A 30 0.18 -12.29 5.28
CA ALA A 30 0.66 -11.13 6.01
C ALA A 30 -0.42 -10.04 6.02
N SER A 31 -0.45 -9.23 7.08
CA SER A 31 -1.34 -8.08 7.24
C SER A 31 -0.53 -6.78 7.24
N ALA A 32 -1.22 -5.63 7.35
CA ALA A 32 -0.57 -4.34 7.50
C ALA A 32 0.30 -4.23 8.76
N GLU A 33 0.05 -5.05 9.79
CA GLU A 33 0.81 -5.05 11.05
C GLU A 33 2.27 -5.45 10.83
N TRP A 34 2.55 -6.29 9.83
CA TRP A 34 3.92 -6.69 9.50
C TRP A 34 4.81 -5.49 9.14
N TYR A 35 4.24 -4.45 8.53
CA TYR A 35 5.00 -3.22 8.26
C TYR A 35 5.37 -2.48 9.54
N VAL A 36 4.46 -2.45 10.52
CA VAL A 36 4.72 -1.81 11.81
C VAL A 36 5.79 -2.58 12.58
N GLU A 37 5.73 -3.91 12.58
CA GLU A 37 6.73 -4.77 13.22
C GLU A 37 8.10 -4.63 12.54
N ALA A 38 8.15 -4.68 11.21
CA ALA A 38 9.39 -4.52 10.45
C ALA A 38 10.00 -3.11 10.57
N GLU A 39 9.19 -2.08 10.76
CA GLU A 39 9.66 -0.72 11.04
C GLU A 39 10.24 -0.60 12.46
N ALA A 40 9.61 -1.25 13.44
CA ALA A 40 10.03 -1.20 14.84
C ALA A 40 11.39 -1.88 15.06
N ASP A 41 11.62 -3.05 14.45
CA ASP A 41 12.91 -3.73 14.47
C ASP A 41 13.11 -4.59 13.22
N ARG A 42 13.76 -3.98 12.22
CA ARG A 42 14.01 -4.63 10.94
C ARG A 42 14.91 -5.86 11.06
N GLU A 43 15.89 -5.86 11.96
CA GLU A 43 16.83 -6.98 12.07
C GLU A 43 16.16 -8.17 12.75
N ALA A 44 15.41 -7.93 13.84
CA ALA A 44 14.65 -8.97 14.52
C ALA A 44 13.52 -9.55 13.64
N PHE A 45 12.88 -8.73 12.82
CA PHE A 45 11.83 -9.18 11.89
C PHE A 45 12.33 -10.20 10.86
N TRP A 46 13.62 -10.15 10.47
CA TRP A 46 14.20 -10.99 9.41
C TRP A 46 15.14 -12.11 9.90
N ALA A 47 15.34 -12.25 11.21
CA ALA A 47 16.29 -13.20 11.80
C ALA A 47 15.69 -14.60 12.05
#